data_AF-A0AA86VQ49-F1
#
_entry.id   AF-A0AA86VQ49-F1
#
_cell.length_a   1.000
_cell.length_b   1.000
_cell.length_c   1.000
_cell.angle_alpha   90.00
_cell.angle_beta   90.00
_cell.angle_gamma   90.00
#
_symmetry.space_group_name_H-M   'P 1'
#
loop_
_entity.id
_entity.type
_entity.pdbx_description
1 polymer ?
#
loop_
_entity_poly.entity_id
_entity_poly.type
_entity_poly.pdbx_seq_one_letter_code
_entity_poly.pdbx_strand_id
1 'polypeptide(L)' 'MLWNPKHPYFYCIGLAGISVGERTILAPNMLPRVNRKGDDSVVVDNGTTFTMLPANLYNAVVSEFD' A
#
# COMPACT_ATOMS: atom_id res chain seq x y z
N MET A 1 10.84 1.55 -8.62
CA MET A 1 9.45 1.56 -9.11
C MET A 1 9.10 0.15 -9.56
N LEU A 2 7.95 -0.37 -9.15
CA LEU A 2 7.47 -1.69 -9.59
C LEU A 2 6.73 -1.53 -10.91
N TRP A 3 6.89 -2.48 -11.83
CA TRP A 3 6.12 -2.50 -13.07
C TRP A 3 4.80 -3.25 -12.87
N ASN A 4 3.70 -2.66 -13.31
CA ASN A 4 2.39 -3.30 -13.32
C ASN A 4 1.94 -3.58 -14.77
N PRO A 5 1.80 -4.87 -15.17
CA PRO A 5 1.38 -5.22 -16.54
C PRO A 5 -0.01 -4.74 -16.90
N LYS A 6 -0.90 -4.63 -15.91
CA LYS A 6 -2.31 -4.25 -16.08
C LYS A 6 -2.49 -2.73 -16.10
N HIS A 7 -1.66 -2.02 -15.33
CA HIS A 7 -1.71 -0.57 -15.20
C HIS A 7 -0.31 0.06 -15.37
N PRO A 8 0.26 0.05 -16.58
CA PRO A 8 1.65 0.46 -16.83
C PRO A 8 1.89 1.97 -16.67
N TYR A 9 0.83 2.76 -16.55
CA TYR A 9 0.87 4.21 -16.40
C TYR A 9 0.90 4.68 -14.94
N PHE A 10 0.68 3.78 -13.97
CA PHE A 10 0.77 4.15 -12.56
C PHE A 10 2.19 4.11 -12.03
N TYR A 11 2.50 5.04 -11.12
CA TYR A 11 3.72 5.00 -10.31
C TYR A 11 3.55 4.00 -9.17
N CYS A 12 3.85 2.72 -9.45
CA CYS A 12 3.72 1.66 -8.46
C CYS A 12 4.97 1.53 -7.56
N ILE A 13 4.73 1.34 -6.26
CA ILE A 13 5.73 1.04 -5.24
C ILE A 13 5.36 -0.22 -4.46
N GLY A 14 6.34 -0.80 -3.78
CA GLY A 14 6.10 -1.86 -2.80
C GLY A 14 6.00 -1.25 -1.40
N LEU A 15 4.96 -1.60 -0.65
CA LEU A 15 4.82 -1.20 0.75
C LEU A 15 5.26 -2.36 1.65
N ALA A 16 6.33 -2.15 2.44
CA ALA A 16 6.84 -3.15 3.37
C ALA A 16 6.09 -3.14 4.72
N GLY A 17 5.68 -1.96 5.17
CA GLY A 17 4.98 -1.74 6.43
C GLY A 17 4.77 -0.26 6.69
N ILE A 18 4.03 0.03 7.75
CA ILE A 18 3.74 1.39 8.23
C ILE A 18 4.18 1.44 9.70
N SER A 19 4.92 2.48 10.07
CA SER A 19 5.28 2.72 11.48
C SER A 19 4.48 3.89 12.03
N VAL A 20 3.90 3.70 13.22
CA VAL A 20 3.20 4.73 14.00
C VAL A 20 3.91 4.79 15.36
N GLY A 21 4.63 5.88 15.62
CA GLY A 21 5.54 5.96 16.77
C GLY A 21 6.59 4.84 16.75
N GLU A 22 6.69 4.07 17.83
CA GLU A 22 7.61 2.92 17.96
C GLU A 22 7.01 1.60 17.47
N ARG A 23 5.76 1.59 17.01
CA ARG A 23 5.04 0.40 16.57
C ARG A 23 5.12 0.27 15.06
N THR A 24 5.45 -0.93 14.58
CA THR A 24 5.51 -1.25 13.14
C THR A 24 4.43 -2.27 12.79
N ILE A 25 3.57 -1.88 11.86
CA ILE A 25 2.52 -2.72 11.28
C ILE A 25 3.03 -3.21 9.92
N LEU A 26 3.24 -4.53 9.79
CA LEU A 26 3.71 -5.11 8.54
C LEU A 26 2.61 -5.07 7.48
N ALA A 27 3.00 -4.75 6.25
CA ALA A 27 2.06 -4.74 5.15
C ALA A 27 1.62 -6.18 4.80
N PRO A 28 0.35 -6.41 4.41
CA PRO A 28 -0.08 -7.68 3.86
C PRO A 28 0.81 -8.10 2.68
N ASN A 29 1.06 -9.41 2.54
CA ASN A 29 1.99 -9.97 1.54
C ASN A 29 1.76 -9.52 0.08
N MET A 30 0.56 -9.04 -0.24
CA MET A 30 0.20 -8.51 -1.56
C MET A 30 0.75 -7.11 -1.84
N LEU A 31 1.07 -6.29 -0.82
CA LEU A 31 1.48 -4.89 -1.02
C LEU A 31 2.98 -4.65 -1.30
N PRO A 32 3.92 -5.52 -0.88
CA PRO A 32 5.34 -5.33 -1.21
C PRO A 32 5.70 -5.57 -2.69
N ARG A 33 4.82 -6.20 -3.47
CA ARG A 33 5.11 -6.64 -4.85
C ARG A 33 3.89 -6.44 -5.75
N VAL A 34 4.13 -6.38 -7.05
CA VAL A 34 3.06 -6.46 -8.05
C VAL A 34 2.95 -7.90 -8.53
N ASN A 35 1.77 -8.49 -8.43
CA ASN A 35 1.55 -9.86 -8.89
C ASN A 35 1.58 -9.94 -10.43
N ARG A 36 1.69 -11.16 -10.99
CA ARG A 36 1.77 -11.36 -12.46
C ARG A 36 0.54 -10.84 -13.21
N LYS A 37 -0.61 -10.73 -12.55
CA LYS A 37 -1.86 -10.23 -13.13
C LYS A 37 -1.98 -8.70 -13.05
N GLY A 38 -1.13 -8.04 -12.26
CA GLY A 38 -1.21 -6.60 -11.99
C GLY A 38 -2.35 -6.18 -11.05
N ASP A 39 -2.95 -7.12 -10.32
CA ASP A 39 -4.10 -6.84 -9.45
C ASP A 39 -3.69 -6.23 -8.10
N ASP A 40 -2.46 -6.49 -7.67
CA ASP A 40 -1.93 -5.99 -6.41
C ASP A 40 -0.92 -4.89 -6.71
N SER A 41 -1.11 -3.68 -6.18
CA SER A 41 -0.09 -2.62 -6.23
C SER A 41 -0.43 -1.49 -5.27
N VAL A 42 0.60 -0.81 -4.77
CA VAL A 42 0.46 0.50 -4.12
C VAL A 42 0.86 1.57 -5.12
N VAL A 43 0.03 2.59 -5.28
CA VAL A 43 0.21 3.64 -6.28
C VAL A 43 0.45 4.98 -5.57
N VAL A 44 1.40 5.75 -6.09
CA VAL A 44 1.54 7.17 -5.75
C VAL A 44 0.60 7.96 -6.67
N ASP A 45 -0.43 8.56 -6.10
CA ASP A 45 -1.48 9.26 -6.84
C ASP A 45 -1.73 10.65 -6.26
N ASN A 46 -1.57 11.68 -7.10
CA ASN A 46 -1.88 13.07 -6.73
C ASN A 46 -3.35 13.45 -7.02
N GLY A 47 -4.10 12.59 -7.71
CA GLY A 47 -5.53 12.77 -8.00
C GLY A 47 -6.46 12.36 -6.84
N THR A 48 -5.92 11.70 -5.81
CA THR A 48 -6.66 11.26 -4.63
C THR A 48 -6.22 12.03 -3.39
N THR A 49 -7.14 12.71 -2.71
CA THR A 49 -6.85 13.56 -1.53
C THR A 49 -6.33 12.78 -0.32
N PHE A 50 -6.86 11.58 -0.09
CA PHE A 50 -6.55 10.77 1.09
C PHE A 50 -5.81 9.49 0.73
N THR A 51 -4.94 9.03 1.63
CA THR A 51 -4.32 7.71 1.48
C THR A 51 -5.36 6.62 1.73
N MET A 52 -5.60 5.78 0.73
CA MET A 52 -6.49 4.63 0.86
C MET A 52 -5.69 3.37 1.20
N LEU A 53 -6.12 2.65 2.24
CA LEU A 53 -5.53 1.39 2.66
C LEU A 53 -6.59 0.27 2.62
N PRO A 54 -6.21 -1.00 2.39
CA PRO A 54 -7.11 -2.12 2.60
C PRO A 54 -7.69 -2.08 4.02
N ALA A 55 -8.98 -2.38 4.18
CA ALA A 55 -9.71 -2.16 5.44
C ALA A 55 -8.98 -2.70 6.69
N ASN A 56 -8.41 -3.91 6.61
CA ASN A 56 -7.67 -4.49 7.73
C ASN A 56 -6.40 -3.72 8.08
N LEU A 57 -5.66 -3.23 7.08
CA LEU A 57 -4.46 -2.42 7.30
C LEU A 57 -4.83 -1.02 7.81
N TYR A 58 -5.90 -0.43 7.28
CA TYR A 58 -6.43 0.84 7.78
C TYR A 58 -6.79 0.75 9.27
N ASN A 59 -7.58 -0.26 9.67
CA ASN A 59 -8.00 -0.43 11.05
C ASN A 59 -6.83 -0.66 12.00
N ALA A 60 -5.83 -1.45 11.59
CA ALA A 60 -4.61 -1.66 12.37
C ALA A 60 -3.79 -0.37 12.52
N VAL A 61 -3.78 0.50 11.52
CA VAL A 61 -3.10 1.79 11.61
C VAL A 61 -3.86 2.73 12.56
N VAL A 62 -5.18 2.84 12.40
CA VAL A 62 -6.02 3.71 13.25
C VAL A 62 -5.93 3.32 14.73
N SER A 63 -5.86 2.02 15.05
CA SER A 63 -5.76 1.57 16.45
C SER A 63 -4.47 1.99 17.15
N GLU A 64 -3.43 2.42 16.43
CA GLU A 64 -2.19 2.94 17.00
C GLU A 64 -2.18 4.47 17.16
N PHE A 65 -3.27 5.16 16.77
CA PHE A 65 -3.44 6.61 16.93
C PHE A 65 -4.35 7.01 18.11
N ASP A 66 -5.02 6.04 18.73
CA ASP A 66 -5.81 6.22 19.97
C ASP A 66 -4.91 6.21 21.22
#